data_AF-A0A1N6HBA5-F1
#
_entry.id   AF-A0A1N6HBA5-F1
#
_cell.length_a   1.000
_cell.length_b   1.000
_cell.length_c   1.000
_cell.angle_alpha   90.00
_cell.angle_beta   90.00
_cell.angle_gamma   90.00
#
_symmetry.space_group_name_H-M   'P 1'
#
loop_
_entity.id
_entity.type
_entity.pdbx_description
1 polymer ?
#
loop_
_entity_poly.entity_id
_entity_poly.type
_entity_poly.pdbx_seq_one_letter_code
_entity_poly.pdbx_strand_id
1 'polypeptide(L)'
;MDTSKFYDKLYSMPARDFPTEWMAEAWGHSEIRANLTYGLSRMVSKIGELAHGADHLDLLARSLSNEQLVQLYIDIRDQSHRFEEEWREEFERAFPKIVSRLPEPYVFPEIDRFLKGEELHVGWARNAWEVDRAREFITSVMARDLEQGGMFWCEPSWLEHLDLCLTRDQLLRLYTEMRDISGRPEQEWRHVFEESFPDCVDHFPKPLDRPEGA
;
A
#
# COMPACT_ATOMS: atom_id res chain seq x y z
N MET A 1 31.56 12.24 8.99
CA MET A 1 32.16 11.18 8.14
C MET A 1 31.97 11.54 6.67
N ASP A 2 32.91 11.16 5.80
CA ASP A 2 32.82 11.38 4.34
C ASP A 2 31.99 10.26 3.70
N THR A 3 30.90 10.62 3.00
CA THR A 3 29.93 9.68 2.39
C THR A 3 30.61 8.72 1.41
N SER A 4 31.53 9.20 0.58
CA SER A 4 32.21 8.38 -0.42
C SER A 4 33.11 7.33 0.24
N LYS A 5 33.89 7.76 1.25
CA LYS A 5 34.76 6.86 2.01
C LYS A 5 33.98 5.82 2.80
N PHE A 6 32.76 6.15 3.27
CA PHE A 6 31.90 5.18 3.95
C PHE A 6 31.49 4.06 3.00
N TYR A 7 30.98 4.39 1.81
CA TYR A 7 30.56 3.40 0.83
C TYR A 7 31.72 2.56 0.30
N ASP A 8 32.87 3.18 0.03
CA ASP A 8 34.07 2.44 -0.36
C ASP A 8 34.42 1.35 0.66
N LYS A 9 34.32 1.66 1.96
CA LYS A 9 34.55 0.68 3.02
C LYS A 9 33.43 -0.35 3.12
N LEU A 10 32.17 0.08 3.10
CA LEU A 10 31.01 -0.79 3.21
C LEU A 10 31.02 -1.89 2.13
N TYR A 11 31.44 -1.55 0.92
CA TYR A 11 31.49 -2.48 -0.21
C TYR A 11 32.83 -3.20 -0.38
N SER A 12 33.89 -2.81 0.32
CA SER A 12 35.22 -3.47 0.24
C SER A 12 35.50 -4.48 1.36
N MET A 13 34.66 -4.54 2.39
CA MET A 13 34.79 -5.54 3.47
C MET A 13 33.52 -6.37 3.64
N PRO A 14 33.63 -7.62 4.11
CA PRO A 14 32.47 -8.41 4.50
C PRO A 14 31.68 -7.70 5.61
N ALA A 15 30.35 -7.69 5.51
CA ALA A 15 29.49 -6.95 6.46
C ALA A 15 29.61 -7.46 7.91
N ARG A 16 29.95 -8.74 8.12
CA ARG A 16 30.28 -9.31 9.44
C ARG A 16 31.53 -8.69 10.09
N ASP A 17 32.47 -8.20 9.28
CA ASP A 17 33.73 -7.61 9.73
C ASP A 17 33.65 -6.08 9.83
N PHE A 18 32.54 -5.48 9.37
CA PHE A 18 32.32 -4.04 9.43
C PHE A 18 32.08 -3.59 10.89
N PRO A 19 32.76 -2.53 11.39
CA PRO A 19 32.57 -2.08 12.77
C PRO A 19 31.17 -1.51 13.03
N THR A 20 30.52 -1.94 14.10
CA THR A 20 29.15 -1.51 14.44
C THR A 20 29.04 -0.02 14.72
N GLU A 21 30.03 0.53 15.41
CA GLU A 21 30.11 1.93 15.79
C GLU A 21 30.26 2.84 14.56
N TRP A 22 30.91 2.35 13.49
CA TRP A 22 31.00 3.09 12.24
C TRP A 22 29.67 3.14 11.51
N MET A 23 28.93 2.03 11.47
CA MET A 23 27.60 2.01 10.88
C MET A 23 26.62 2.86 11.71
N ALA A 24 26.69 2.80 13.04
CA ALA A 24 25.89 3.62 13.93
C ALA A 24 26.16 5.13 13.74
N GLU A 25 27.45 5.53 13.65
CA GLU A 25 27.83 6.91 13.33
C GLU A 25 27.33 7.31 11.94
N ALA A 26 27.45 6.42 10.95
CA ALA A 26 27.01 6.66 9.57
C ALA A 26 25.51 6.91 9.47
N TRP A 27 24.72 6.16 10.22
CA TRP A 27 23.27 6.31 10.27
C TRP A 27 22.82 7.68 10.81
N GLY A 28 23.67 8.33 11.61
CA GLY A 28 23.48 9.70 12.05
C GLY A 28 23.59 10.74 10.91
N HIS A 29 24.22 10.37 9.80
CA HIS A 29 24.36 11.21 8.61
C HIS A 29 23.14 11.04 7.70
N SER A 30 22.35 12.11 7.51
CA SER A 30 21.08 12.06 6.78
C SER A 30 21.21 11.52 5.36
N GLU A 31 22.27 11.92 4.63
CA GLU A 31 22.54 11.45 3.26
C GLU A 31 22.85 9.94 3.21
N ILE A 32 23.66 9.43 4.14
CA ILE A 32 23.99 8.00 4.19
C ILE A 32 22.73 7.20 4.53
N ARG A 33 21.98 7.63 5.55
CA ARG A 33 20.70 7.00 5.92
C ARG A 33 19.73 6.98 4.73
N ALA A 34 19.53 8.11 4.06
CA ALA A 34 18.62 8.21 2.92
C ALA A 34 19.01 7.25 1.79
N ASN A 35 20.30 7.15 1.48
CA ASN A 35 20.81 6.26 0.43
C ASN A 35 20.69 4.77 0.79
N LEU A 36 20.97 4.39 2.05
CA LEU A 36 20.79 3.01 2.52
C LEU A 36 19.31 2.60 2.52
N THR A 37 18.44 3.47 3.06
CA THR A 37 16.99 3.27 3.02
C THR A 37 16.50 3.15 1.58
N TYR A 38 16.91 4.06 0.68
CA TYR A 38 16.54 4.00 -0.74
C TYR A 38 16.97 2.69 -1.40
N GLY A 39 18.17 2.19 -1.09
CA GLY A 39 18.65 0.89 -1.58
C GLY A 39 17.71 -0.26 -1.20
N LEU A 40 17.34 -0.35 0.08
CA LEU A 40 16.40 -1.36 0.59
C LEU A 40 15.01 -1.20 -0.02
N SER A 41 14.44 0.01 0.00
CA SER A 41 13.12 0.31 -0.57
C SER A 41 13.04 -0.05 -2.05
N ARG A 42 14.11 0.24 -2.81
CA ARG A 42 14.20 -0.10 -4.24
C ARG A 42 14.21 -1.61 -4.48
N MET A 43 14.88 -2.37 -3.62
CA MET A 43 14.89 -3.84 -3.74
C MET A 43 13.52 -4.43 -3.44
N VAL A 44 12.89 -3.99 -2.34
CA VAL A 44 11.51 -4.39 -2.00
C VAL A 44 10.55 -4.04 -3.14
N SER A 45 10.64 -2.82 -3.67
CA SER A 45 9.83 -2.38 -4.82
C SER A 45 9.98 -3.30 -6.03
N LYS A 46 11.21 -3.73 -6.32
CA LYS A 46 11.55 -4.48 -7.53
C LYS A 46 11.22 -5.97 -7.42
N ILE A 47 11.48 -6.59 -6.27
CA ILE A 47 11.42 -8.05 -6.13
C ILE A 47 10.62 -8.56 -4.92
N GLY A 48 10.05 -7.67 -4.11
CA GLY A 48 9.27 -8.08 -2.92
C GLY A 48 10.13 -8.58 -1.76
N GLU A 49 11.44 -8.30 -1.76
CA GLU A 49 12.38 -8.76 -0.74
C GLU A 49 13.40 -7.65 -0.44
N LEU A 50 14.00 -7.68 0.75
CA LEU A 50 15.05 -6.73 1.14
C LEU A 50 16.31 -6.89 0.29
N ALA A 51 16.53 -8.09 -0.27
CA ALA A 51 17.56 -8.44 -1.25
C ALA A 51 19.01 -8.07 -0.89
N HIS A 52 19.26 -7.82 0.39
CA HIS A 52 20.60 -7.76 0.95
C HIS A 52 20.95 -9.13 1.51
N GLY A 53 22.21 -9.54 1.36
CA GLY A 53 22.68 -10.77 2.00
C GLY A 53 22.47 -10.70 3.52
N ALA A 54 22.23 -11.85 4.16
CA ALA A 54 21.95 -11.94 5.60
C ALA A 54 22.96 -11.14 6.46
N ASP A 55 24.23 -11.10 6.05
CA ASP A 55 25.29 -10.36 6.74
C ASP A 55 25.06 -8.84 6.77
N HIS A 56 24.42 -8.25 5.75
CA HIS A 56 24.11 -6.81 5.71
C HIS A 56 22.96 -6.47 6.66
N LEU A 57 21.90 -7.28 6.68
CA LEU A 57 20.79 -7.09 7.61
C LEU A 57 21.24 -7.32 9.05
N ASP A 58 22.12 -8.30 9.28
CA ASP A 58 22.75 -8.51 10.59
C ASP A 58 23.57 -7.29 11.03
N LEU A 59 24.39 -6.70 10.12
CA LEU A 59 25.12 -5.47 10.40
C LEU A 59 24.18 -4.33 10.85
N LEU A 60 23.06 -4.12 10.17
CA LEU A 60 22.07 -3.12 10.60
C LEU A 60 21.48 -3.48 11.97
N ALA A 61 21.10 -4.75 12.19
CA ALA A 61 20.48 -5.22 13.43
C ALA A 61 21.38 -5.04 14.66
N ARG A 62 22.71 -5.16 14.51
CA ARG A 62 23.68 -4.95 15.60
C ARG A 62 24.16 -3.52 15.76
N SER A 63 23.96 -2.66 14.75
CA SER A 63 24.47 -1.28 14.76
C SER A 63 23.42 -0.24 15.11
N LEU A 64 22.14 -0.50 14.81
CA LEU A 64 21.05 0.47 14.97
C LEU A 64 20.25 0.24 16.25
N SER A 65 19.70 1.32 16.81
CA SER A 65 18.73 1.24 17.90
C SER A 65 17.40 0.67 17.41
N ASN A 66 16.59 0.17 18.34
CA ASN A 66 15.26 -0.33 18.02
C ASN A 66 14.39 0.75 17.35
N GLU A 67 14.48 2.00 17.78
CA GLU A 67 13.75 3.14 17.20
C GLU A 67 14.18 3.39 15.76
N GLN A 68 15.49 3.30 15.48
CA GLN A 68 16.04 3.47 14.14
C GLN A 68 15.59 2.34 13.20
N LEU A 69 15.53 1.09 13.68
CA LEU A 69 15.04 -0.05 12.91
C LEU A 69 13.52 0.05 12.64
N VAL A 70 12.73 0.52 13.61
CA VAL A 70 11.30 0.81 13.39
C VAL A 70 11.11 1.93 12.37
N GLN A 71 11.93 3.00 12.43
CA GLN A 71 11.87 4.06 11.42
C GLN A 71 12.28 3.55 10.04
N LEU A 72 13.32 2.72 9.94
CA LEU A 72 13.72 2.08 8.69
C LEU A 72 12.57 1.27 8.07
N TYR A 73 11.84 0.52 8.89
CA TYR A 73 10.66 -0.22 8.43
C TYR A 73 9.60 0.69 7.82
N ILE A 74 9.24 1.77 8.54
CA ILE A 74 8.25 2.76 8.07
C ILE A 74 8.72 3.41 6.77
N ASP A 75 9.98 3.79 6.70
CA ASP A 75 10.54 4.42 5.51
C ASP A 75 10.51 3.47 4.29
N ILE A 76 10.84 2.17 4.47
CA ILE A 76 10.74 1.16 3.41
C ILE A 76 9.30 0.97 2.96
N ARG A 77 8.39 0.85 3.92
CA ARG A 77 6.96 0.69 3.65
C ARG A 77 6.40 1.84 2.84
N ASP A 78 6.74 3.06 3.21
CA ASP A 78 6.19 4.26 2.58
C ASP A 78 6.85 4.53 1.20
N GLN A 79 8.09 4.08 0.96
CA GLN A 79 8.84 4.36 -0.28
C GLN A 79 8.89 3.21 -1.30
N SER A 80 8.65 1.96 -0.88
CA SER A 80 8.79 0.80 -1.78
C SER A 80 7.64 0.66 -2.79
N HIS A 81 6.48 1.24 -2.50
CA HIS A 81 5.25 1.08 -3.31
C HIS A 81 4.95 -0.40 -3.62
N ARG A 82 5.14 -1.25 -2.61
CA ARG A 82 4.97 -2.70 -2.68
C ARG A 82 4.12 -3.14 -1.50
N PHE A 83 3.29 -4.18 -1.71
CA PHE A 83 2.48 -4.77 -0.66
C PHE A 83 3.37 -5.25 0.50
N GLU A 84 3.05 -4.76 1.70
CA GLU A 84 3.81 -5.04 2.91
C GLU A 84 3.90 -6.54 3.21
N GLU A 85 2.83 -7.29 2.91
CA GLU A 85 2.72 -8.73 3.11
C GLU A 85 3.81 -9.53 2.38
N GLU A 86 4.34 -9.03 1.27
CA GLU A 86 5.36 -9.74 0.49
C GLU A 86 6.73 -9.76 1.19
N TRP A 87 7.06 -8.72 1.94
CA TRP A 87 8.42 -8.53 2.49
C TRP A 87 8.45 -8.41 4.02
N ARG A 88 7.31 -8.19 4.68
CA ARG A 88 7.22 -8.01 6.14
C ARG A 88 7.82 -9.19 6.89
N GLU A 89 7.48 -10.42 6.51
CA GLU A 89 8.00 -11.62 7.19
C GLU A 89 9.54 -11.71 7.13
N GLU A 90 10.14 -11.31 6.01
CA GLU A 90 11.60 -11.27 5.88
C GLU A 90 12.19 -10.21 6.81
N PHE A 91 11.58 -9.02 6.87
CA PHE A 91 11.99 -7.95 7.77
C PHE A 91 11.88 -8.37 9.25
N GLU A 92 10.77 -8.98 9.64
CA GLU A 92 10.56 -9.49 11.00
C GLU A 92 11.59 -10.56 11.37
N ARG A 93 11.95 -11.44 10.43
CA ARG A 93 12.99 -12.45 10.60
C ARG A 93 14.38 -11.84 10.76
N ALA A 94 14.68 -10.76 10.02
CA ALA A 94 15.93 -10.03 10.11
C ALA A 94 16.04 -9.22 11.41
N PHE A 95 14.93 -8.69 11.93
CA PHE A 95 14.90 -7.79 13.08
C PHE A 95 13.91 -8.25 14.17
N PRO A 96 14.08 -9.46 14.75
CA PRO A 96 13.09 -10.05 15.64
C PRO A 96 12.85 -9.25 16.93
N LYS A 97 13.82 -8.43 17.35
CA LYS A 97 13.74 -7.63 18.58
C LYS A 97 12.73 -6.48 18.51
N ILE A 98 12.31 -6.08 17.31
CA ILE A 98 11.40 -4.93 17.13
C ILE A 98 10.02 -5.32 16.63
N VAL A 99 9.72 -6.61 16.40
CA VAL A 99 8.44 -7.07 15.84
C VAL A 99 7.25 -6.53 16.61
N SER A 100 7.30 -6.59 17.95
CA SER A 100 6.22 -6.07 18.82
C SER A 100 6.08 -4.53 18.82
N ARG A 101 6.96 -3.82 18.11
CA ARG A 101 6.99 -2.36 17.97
C ARG A 101 6.70 -1.90 16.55
N LEU A 102 6.62 -2.83 15.59
CA LEU A 102 6.25 -2.50 14.23
C LEU A 102 4.80 -1.99 14.21
N PRO A 103 4.48 -1.04 13.33
CA PRO A 103 3.08 -0.67 13.13
C PRO A 103 2.28 -1.89 12.65
N GLU A 104 0.97 -1.85 12.89
CA GLU A 104 0.04 -2.81 12.32
C GLU A 104 0.22 -2.89 10.80
N PRO A 105 0.04 -4.09 10.20
CA PRO A 105 0.21 -4.27 8.77
C PRO A 105 -0.54 -3.21 7.97
N TYR A 106 0.23 -2.47 7.19
CA TYR A 106 -0.29 -1.40 6.38
C TYR A 106 -0.71 -1.98 5.05
N VAL A 107 -2.01 -2.25 4.97
CA VAL A 107 -2.46 -3.16 3.93
C VAL A 107 -2.45 -2.47 2.57
N PHE A 108 -2.50 -1.13 2.49
CA PHE A 108 -2.58 -0.43 1.21
C PHE A 108 -1.95 0.98 1.19
N PRO A 109 -0.62 1.10 0.99
CA PRO A 109 0.02 2.40 0.76
C PRO A 109 -0.57 3.18 -0.41
N GLU A 110 -0.97 2.47 -1.46
CA GLU A 110 -1.56 3.06 -2.66
C GLU A 110 -2.97 3.58 -2.42
N ILE A 111 -3.73 3.00 -1.48
CA ILE A 111 -5.01 3.58 -1.03
C ILE A 111 -4.76 4.92 -0.36
N ASP A 112 -3.70 5.05 0.42
CA ASP A 112 -3.39 6.28 1.13
C ASP A 112 -2.88 7.38 0.19
N ARG A 113 -2.03 7.02 -0.78
CA ARG A 113 -1.62 7.90 -1.89
C ARG A 113 -2.84 8.30 -2.73
N PHE A 114 -3.72 7.34 -3.00
CA PHE A 114 -4.97 7.57 -3.68
C PHE A 114 -5.88 8.56 -2.92
N LEU A 115 -6.13 8.35 -1.63
CA LEU A 115 -6.95 9.24 -0.80
C LEU A 115 -6.36 10.66 -0.71
N LYS A 116 -5.05 10.81 -0.92
CA LYS A 116 -4.35 12.10 -0.97
C LYS A 116 -4.38 12.76 -2.36
N GLY A 117 -5.04 12.14 -3.35
CA GLY A 117 -5.13 12.65 -4.72
C GLY A 117 -3.84 12.52 -5.50
N GLU A 118 -2.95 11.59 -5.12
CA GLU A 118 -1.72 11.34 -5.87
C GLU A 118 -1.97 10.49 -7.11
N GLU A 119 -1.21 10.74 -8.18
CA GLU A 119 -1.30 10.01 -9.44
C GLU A 119 -0.94 8.52 -9.23
N LEU A 120 -1.91 7.64 -9.50
CA LEU A 120 -1.72 6.19 -9.43
C LEU A 120 -1.30 5.64 -10.80
N HIS A 121 -0.52 4.57 -10.80
CA HIS A 121 -0.19 3.87 -12.04
C HIS A 121 -1.42 3.15 -12.61
N VAL A 122 -1.63 3.27 -13.93
CA VAL A 122 -2.69 2.56 -14.68
C VAL A 122 -2.59 1.05 -14.41
N GLY A 123 -3.64 0.44 -13.85
CA GLY A 123 -3.66 -0.97 -13.48
C GLY A 123 -3.48 -1.26 -11.99
N TRP A 124 -3.17 -0.27 -11.15
CA TRP A 124 -3.21 -0.44 -9.69
C TRP A 124 -4.59 -0.93 -9.22
N ALA A 125 -5.66 -0.28 -9.69
CA ALA A 125 -7.02 -0.63 -9.30
C ALA A 125 -7.36 -2.09 -9.62
N ARG A 126 -6.85 -2.63 -10.74
CA ARG A 126 -7.02 -4.05 -11.09
C ARG A 126 -6.32 -4.96 -10.08
N ASN A 127 -5.07 -4.66 -9.73
CA ASN A 127 -4.31 -5.47 -8.78
C ASN A 127 -4.90 -5.36 -7.36
N ALA A 128 -5.33 -4.15 -6.96
CA ALA A 128 -5.99 -3.92 -5.68
C ALA A 128 -7.32 -4.67 -5.59
N TRP A 129 -8.08 -4.75 -6.68
CA TRP A 129 -9.37 -5.45 -6.71
C TRP A 129 -9.29 -6.96 -6.45
N GLU A 130 -8.18 -7.59 -6.86
CA GLU A 130 -7.91 -9.01 -6.60
C GLU A 130 -7.56 -9.30 -5.14
N VAL A 131 -7.24 -8.27 -4.35
CA VAL A 131 -6.97 -8.41 -2.92
C VAL A 131 -8.24 -8.11 -2.13
N ASP A 132 -8.78 -9.11 -1.44
CA ASP A 132 -10.08 -9.03 -0.74
C ASP A 132 -10.22 -7.77 0.12
N ARG A 133 -9.19 -7.46 0.93
CA ARG A 133 -9.22 -6.31 1.84
C ARG A 133 -9.16 -4.96 1.12
N ALA A 134 -8.54 -4.87 -0.06
CA ALA A 134 -8.50 -3.62 -0.84
C ALA A 134 -9.84 -3.40 -1.52
N ARG A 135 -10.40 -4.48 -2.08
CA ARG A 135 -11.75 -4.48 -2.64
C ARG A 135 -12.77 -4.03 -1.60
N GLU A 136 -12.74 -4.61 -0.40
CA GLU A 136 -13.62 -4.22 0.72
C GLU A 136 -13.47 -2.73 1.06
N PHE A 137 -12.24 -2.22 1.08
CA PHE A 137 -11.99 -0.79 1.30
C PHE A 137 -12.58 0.09 0.19
N ILE A 138 -12.27 -0.22 -1.08
CA ILE A 138 -12.75 0.54 -2.25
C ILE A 138 -14.29 0.58 -2.23
N THR A 139 -14.91 -0.58 -2.02
CA THR A 139 -16.37 -0.73 -1.93
C THR A 139 -16.93 0.11 -0.79
N SER A 140 -16.31 0.08 0.39
CA SER A 140 -16.76 0.85 1.56
C SER A 140 -16.67 2.36 1.35
N VAL A 141 -15.60 2.85 0.70
CA VAL A 141 -15.46 4.27 0.34
C VAL A 141 -16.56 4.69 -0.64
N MET A 142 -16.74 3.94 -1.72
CA MET A 142 -17.77 4.25 -2.72
C MET A 142 -19.18 4.21 -2.14
N ALA A 143 -19.50 3.22 -1.30
CA ALA A 143 -20.79 3.13 -0.63
C ALA A 143 -21.02 4.34 0.30
N ARG A 144 -20.01 4.75 1.08
CA ARG A 144 -20.10 5.89 1.98
C ARG A 144 -20.30 7.21 1.23
N ASP A 145 -19.64 7.41 0.10
CA ASP A 145 -19.81 8.62 -0.71
C ASP A 145 -21.27 8.77 -1.18
N LEU A 146 -21.85 7.68 -1.68
CA LEU A 146 -23.26 7.63 -2.08
C LEU A 146 -24.22 7.87 -0.91
N GLU A 147 -23.89 7.38 0.28
CA GLU A 147 -24.67 7.67 1.50
C GLU A 147 -24.65 9.15 1.88
N GLN A 148 -23.49 9.80 1.79
CA GLN A 148 -23.31 11.16 2.30
C GLN A 148 -23.83 12.24 1.34
N GLY A 149 -23.76 12.05 0.03
CA GLY A 149 -24.17 13.07 -0.95
C GLY A 149 -25.05 12.58 -2.09
N GLY A 150 -25.28 11.28 -2.23
CA GLY A 150 -25.97 10.73 -3.41
C GLY A 150 -25.17 10.93 -4.69
N MET A 151 -23.86 11.06 -4.57
CA MET A 151 -22.91 11.09 -5.67
C MET A 151 -21.57 10.55 -5.18
N PHE A 152 -20.72 10.14 -6.10
CA PHE A 152 -19.34 9.79 -5.77
C PHE A 152 -18.53 11.06 -5.49
N TRP A 153 -17.99 11.18 -4.28
CA TRP A 153 -17.13 12.31 -3.89
C TRP A 153 -15.66 12.03 -4.18
N CYS A 154 -15.31 10.77 -4.46
CA CYS A 154 -14.04 10.45 -5.10
C CYS A 154 -13.86 11.30 -6.37
N GLU A 155 -12.64 11.75 -6.64
CA GLU A 155 -12.36 12.53 -7.85
C GLU A 155 -12.89 11.79 -9.10
N PRO A 156 -13.39 12.49 -10.13
CA PRO A 156 -13.86 11.88 -11.38
C PRO A 156 -12.85 10.92 -12.00
N SER A 157 -11.55 11.20 -11.81
CA SER A 157 -10.44 10.34 -12.20
C SER A 157 -10.54 8.92 -11.62
N TRP A 158 -11.20 8.72 -10.47
CA TRP A 158 -11.34 7.42 -9.83
C TRP A 158 -12.33 6.51 -10.55
N LEU A 159 -13.48 7.06 -10.93
CA LEU A 159 -14.50 6.32 -11.68
C LEU A 159 -13.95 5.92 -13.05
N GLU A 160 -13.26 6.84 -13.73
CA GLU A 160 -12.57 6.55 -14.99
C GLU A 160 -11.51 5.45 -14.82
N HIS A 161 -10.72 5.48 -13.73
CA HIS A 161 -9.73 4.44 -13.49
C HIS A 161 -10.35 3.07 -13.18
N LEU A 162 -11.43 3.02 -12.40
CA LEU A 162 -12.15 1.78 -12.13
C LEU A 162 -12.77 1.21 -13.41
N ASP A 163 -13.38 2.05 -14.26
CA ASP A 163 -13.95 1.65 -15.53
C ASP A 163 -12.89 1.08 -16.50
N LEU A 164 -11.71 1.72 -16.57
CA LEU A 164 -10.60 1.27 -17.41
C LEU A 164 -9.90 0.01 -16.86
N CYS A 165 -9.86 -0.16 -15.54
CA CYS A 165 -9.05 -1.22 -14.92
C CYS A 165 -9.84 -2.48 -14.62
N LEU A 166 -11.10 -2.35 -14.22
CA LEU A 166 -11.95 -3.47 -13.82
C LEU A 166 -12.63 -4.10 -15.03
N THR A 167 -12.76 -5.41 -14.99
CA THR A 167 -13.60 -6.16 -15.92
C THR A 167 -15.07 -5.92 -15.59
N ARG A 168 -15.96 -6.21 -16.54
CA ARG A 168 -17.42 -6.16 -16.33
C ARG A 168 -17.84 -6.94 -15.08
N ASP A 169 -17.35 -8.17 -14.91
CA ASP A 169 -17.73 -9.01 -13.77
C ASP A 169 -17.27 -8.40 -12.43
N GLN A 170 -16.11 -7.73 -12.42
CA GLN A 170 -15.61 -7.02 -11.25
C GLN A 170 -16.45 -5.76 -10.95
N LEU A 171 -16.89 -5.00 -11.96
CA LEU A 171 -17.81 -3.87 -11.78
C LEU A 171 -19.19 -4.32 -11.28
N LEU A 172 -19.71 -5.46 -11.77
CA LEU A 172 -20.95 -6.05 -11.26
C LEU A 172 -20.81 -6.51 -9.80
N ARG A 173 -19.62 -7.02 -9.45
CA ARG A 173 -19.30 -7.38 -8.06
C ARG A 173 -19.22 -6.14 -7.18
N LEU A 174 -18.54 -5.08 -7.61
CA LEU A 174 -18.49 -3.78 -6.92
C LEU A 174 -19.90 -3.26 -6.63
N TYR A 175 -20.75 -3.23 -7.66
CA TYR A 175 -22.15 -2.83 -7.53
C TYR A 175 -22.90 -3.65 -6.48
N THR A 176 -22.76 -4.97 -6.53
CA THR A 176 -23.44 -5.90 -5.61
C THR A 176 -22.95 -5.70 -4.18
N GLU A 177 -21.63 -5.65 -3.98
CA GLU A 177 -21.04 -5.45 -2.65
C GLU A 177 -21.43 -4.08 -2.08
N MET A 178 -21.44 -3.01 -2.89
CA MET A 178 -21.92 -1.69 -2.47
C MET A 178 -23.41 -1.70 -2.09
N ARG A 179 -24.26 -2.37 -2.86
CA ARG A 179 -25.68 -2.53 -2.54
C ARG A 179 -25.89 -3.25 -1.21
N ASP A 180 -25.08 -4.27 -0.94
CA ASP A 180 -25.23 -5.09 0.25
C ASP A 180 -24.75 -4.37 1.52
N ILE A 181 -23.78 -3.45 1.41
CA ILE A 181 -23.25 -2.69 2.56
C ILE A 181 -23.86 -1.30 2.74
N SER A 182 -24.45 -0.72 1.69
CA SER A 182 -25.02 0.63 1.77
C SER A 182 -26.30 0.65 2.60
N GLY A 183 -26.38 1.56 3.56
CA GLY A 183 -27.62 1.86 4.29
C GLY A 183 -28.68 2.55 3.43
N ARG A 184 -28.27 3.14 2.29
CA ARG A 184 -29.13 3.93 1.42
C ARG A 184 -29.92 3.03 0.44
N PRO A 185 -31.21 3.32 0.17
CA PRO A 185 -31.96 2.57 -0.84
C PRO A 185 -31.29 2.60 -2.21
N GLU A 186 -31.19 1.43 -2.87
CA GLU A 186 -30.57 1.27 -4.19
C GLU A 186 -31.13 2.27 -5.21
N GLN A 187 -32.44 2.53 -5.16
CA GLN A 187 -33.14 3.45 -6.06
C GLN A 187 -32.60 4.88 -6.01
N GLU A 188 -32.02 5.30 -4.88
CA GLU A 188 -31.53 6.66 -4.70
C GLU A 188 -30.15 6.91 -5.30
N TRP A 189 -29.34 5.86 -5.51
CA TRP A 189 -27.96 6.01 -5.96
C TRP A 189 -27.63 5.23 -7.23
N ARG A 190 -28.46 4.26 -7.61
CA ARG A 190 -28.24 3.41 -8.80
C ARG A 190 -27.95 4.20 -10.07
N HIS A 191 -28.70 5.26 -10.32
CA HIS A 191 -28.52 6.10 -11.51
C HIS A 191 -27.11 6.71 -11.58
N VAL A 192 -26.53 7.10 -10.43
CA VAL A 192 -25.16 7.63 -10.35
C VAL A 192 -24.15 6.56 -10.76
N PHE A 193 -24.34 5.32 -10.28
CA PHE A 193 -23.49 4.19 -10.66
C PHE A 193 -23.63 3.88 -12.15
N GLU A 194 -24.85 3.86 -12.68
CA GLU A 194 -25.13 3.63 -14.10
C GLU A 194 -24.54 4.71 -15.01
N GLU A 195 -24.60 5.97 -14.60
CA GLU A 195 -23.96 7.09 -15.31
C GLU A 195 -22.43 7.00 -15.30
N SER A 196 -21.86 6.45 -14.22
CA SER A 196 -20.42 6.28 -14.07
C SER A 196 -19.86 5.10 -14.86
N PHE A 197 -20.69 4.06 -15.10
CA PHE A 197 -20.30 2.82 -15.77
C PHE A 197 -21.32 2.40 -16.84
N PRO A 198 -21.48 3.20 -17.91
CA PRO A 198 -22.57 3.04 -18.88
C PRO A 198 -22.51 1.71 -19.63
N ASP A 199 -21.33 1.14 -19.84
CA ASP A 199 -21.13 -0.12 -20.57
C ASP A 199 -21.60 -1.37 -19.80
N CYS A 200 -21.97 -1.21 -18.52
CA CYS A 200 -22.41 -2.30 -17.64
C CYS A 200 -23.91 -2.27 -17.31
N VAL A 201 -24.64 -1.23 -17.75
CA VAL A 201 -26.04 -0.98 -17.34
C VAL A 201 -26.96 -2.17 -17.59
N ASP A 202 -26.88 -2.77 -18.79
CA ASP A 202 -27.72 -3.91 -19.18
C ASP A 202 -27.44 -5.19 -18.39
N HIS A 203 -26.35 -5.21 -17.62
CA HIS A 203 -25.90 -6.34 -16.84
C HIS A 203 -26.15 -6.19 -15.34
N PHE A 204 -26.51 -5.00 -14.87
CA PHE A 204 -26.76 -4.80 -13.44
C PHE A 204 -27.94 -5.66 -12.96
N PRO A 205 -27.86 -6.23 -11.75
CA PRO A 205 -28.98 -6.91 -11.14
C PRO A 205 -30.22 -6.02 -11.16
N LYS A 206 -31.42 -6.61 -11.26
CA LYS A 206 -32.65 -5.84 -11.09
C LYS A 206 -32.67 -5.18 -9.70
N PRO A 207 -33.26 -3.97 -9.58
CA PRO A 207 -33.41 -3.34 -8.28
C PRO A 207 -34.14 -4.27 -7.33
N LEU A 208 -33.68 -4.34 -6.09
CA LEU A 208 -34.45 -5.04 -5.06
C LEU A 208 -35.68 -4.21 -4.72
N ASP A 209 -36.86 -4.80 -4.86
CA ASP A 209 -38.09 -4.25 -4.29
C ASP A 209 -37.92 -4.24 -2.77
N ARG A 210 -37.65 -3.07 -2.16
CA ARG A 210 -37.70 -2.98 -0.70
C ARG A 210 -39.15 -3.20 -0.27
N PRO A 211 -39.43 -4.05 0.73
CA PRO A 211 -40.75 -4.10 1.33
C PRO A 211 -41.08 -2.70 1.88
N GLU A 212 -42.24 -2.16 1.50
CA GLU A 212 -42.73 -0.89 2.01
C GLU A 212 -42.81 -0.96 3.56
N GLY A 213 -41.91 -0.27 4.26
CA GLY A 213 -42.01 -0.03 5.71
C GLY A 213 -41.00 -0.74 6.62
N ALA A 214 -39.70 -0.74 6.29
CA ALA A 214 -38.62 -1.07 7.23
C ALA A 214 -37.86 0.20 7.66
#